data_AF-A0A2J0KPL2-F1
#
_entry.id   AF-A0A2J0KPL2-F1
#
_cell.length_a   1.000
_cell.length_b   1.000
_cell.length_c   1.000
_cell.angle_alpha   90.00
_cell.angle_beta   90.00
_cell.angle_gamma   90.00
#
_symmetry.space_group_name_H-M   'P 1'
#
loop_
_entity.id
_entity.type
_entity.pdbx_description
1 polymer ?
#
loop_
_entity_poly.entity_id
_entity_poly.type
_entity_poly.pdbx_seq_one_letter_code
_entity_poly.pdbx_strand_id
1 'polypeptide(L)'
;MKMLDLNELAHKLNVNGVSGLKKQDLIFKILQAQPEKDGVMTGEGVLEILQDGFGFLRSPNYNYLPCPDDIYVSPSQIRKFNLRTGDTVAGQIRPPKEGERYFAMLMVGQVNFETPDESKEKILFDNL
;
A
#
# COMPACT_ATOMS: atom_id res chain seq x y z
N MET A 1 -13.26 -6.01 -5.10
CA MET A 1 -14.45 -5.67 -4.29
C MET A 1 -15.35 -4.73 -5.07
N LYS A 2 -16.63 -5.07 -5.23
CA LYS A 2 -17.63 -4.24 -5.91
C LYS A 2 -18.21 -3.21 -4.94
N MET A 3 -18.82 -2.15 -5.47
CA MET A 3 -19.41 -1.08 -4.66
C MET A 3 -20.56 -1.59 -3.76
N LEU A 4 -21.28 -2.62 -4.22
CA LEU A 4 -22.33 -3.28 -3.45
C LEU A 4 -21.77 -3.91 -2.17
N ASP A 5 -20.71 -4.73 -2.30
CA ASP A 5 -20.04 -5.37 -1.17
C ASP A 5 -19.54 -4.34 -0.12
N LEU A 6 -19.05 -3.18 -0.59
CA LEU A 6 -18.59 -2.11 0.29
C LEU A 6 -19.75 -1.45 1.06
N ASN A 7 -20.88 -1.20 0.40
CA ASN A 7 -22.06 -0.65 1.06
C ASN A 7 -22.62 -1.61 2.12
N GLU A 8 -22.69 -2.91 1.81
CA GLU A 8 -23.10 -3.94 2.77
C GLU A 8 -22.17 -3.97 3.99
N LEU A 9 -20.85 -3.91 3.77
CA LEU A 9 -19.86 -3.88 4.84
C LEU A 9 -19.97 -2.61 5.70
N ALA A 10 -20.18 -1.45 5.08
CA ALA A 10 -20.41 -0.19 5.77
C ALA A 10 -21.66 -0.23 6.66
N HIS A 11 -22.77 -0.80 6.16
CA HIS A 11 -23.97 -1.01 6.97
C HIS A 11 -23.71 -1.94 8.15
N LYS A 12 -23.00 -3.05 7.93
CA LYS A 12 -22.65 -4.01 8.99
C LYS A 12 -21.79 -3.39 10.10
N LEU A 13 -20.92 -2.45 9.75
CA LEU A 13 -20.04 -1.75 10.69
C LEU A 13 -20.67 -0.45 11.24
N ASN A 14 -21.94 -0.17 10.95
CA ASN A 14 -22.65 1.05 11.37
C ASN A 14 -21.93 2.35 10.96
N VAL A 15 -21.32 2.35 9.77
CA VAL A 15 -20.62 3.53 9.23
C VAL A 15 -21.63 4.53 8.67
N ASN A 16 -21.70 5.71 9.29
CA ASN A 16 -22.64 6.75 8.90
C ASN A 16 -22.14 7.61 7.72
N GLY A 17 -23.09 8.17 6.95
CA GLY A 17 -22.80 9.12 5.87
C GLY A 17 -22.00 8.51 4.72
N VAL A 18 -22.33 7.28 4.33
CA VAL A 18 -21.68 6.54 3.23
C VAL A 18 -22.32 6.78 1.87
N SER A 19 -23.55 7.31 1.85
CA SER A 19 -24.27 7.62 0.62
C SER A 19 -23.55 8.71 -0.18
N GLY A 20 -23.35 8.49 -1.48
CA GLY A 20 -22.70 9.43 -2.40
C GLY A 20 -21.17 9.49 -2.30
N LEU A 21 -20.54 8.70 -1.41
CA LEU A 21 -19.08 8.61 -1.35
C LEU A 21 -18.52 7.91 -2.59
N LYS A 22 -17.34 8.34 -3.02
CA LYS A 22 -16.55 7.58 -3.98
C LYS A 22 -16.12 6.27 -3.33
N LYS A 23 -15.84 5.26 -4.15
CA LYS A 23 -15.38 3.94 -3.70
C LYS A 23 -14.25 4.03 -2.67
N GLN A 24 -13.29 4.93 -2.90
CA GLN A 24 -12.14 5.13 -2.02
C GLN A 24 -12.51 5.75 -0.68
N ASP A 25 -13.28 6.84 -0.69
CA ASP A 25 -13.75 7.47 0.55
C ASP A 25 -14.58 6.49 1.40
N LEU A 26 -15.36 5.64 0.74
CA LEU A 26 -16.10 4.57 1.40
C LEU A 26 -15.16 3.52 2.02
N ILE A 27 -14.16 3.05 1.27
CA ILE A 27 -13.13 2.13 1.78
C ILE A 27 -12.43 2.76 3.00
N PHE A 28 -12.02 4.03 2.92
CA PHE A 28 -11.36 4.72 4.03
C PHE A 28 -12.25 4.82 5.27
N LYS A 29 -13.52 5.20 5.11
CA LYS A 29 -14.46 5.24 6.24
C LYS A 29 -14.69 3.87 6.87
N ILE A 30 -14.82 2.83 6.04
CA ILE A 30 -14.96 1.44 6.52
C ILE A 30 -13.72 1.04 7.33
N LEU A 31 -12.52 1.31 6.82
CA LEU A 31 -11.26 1.00 7.49
C LEU A 31 -11.11 1.77 8.81
N GLN A 32 -11.52 3.05 8.88
CA GLN A 32 -11.49 3.84 10.12
C GLN A 32 -12.52 3.38 11.15
N ALA A 33 -13.69 2.91 10.71
CA ALA A 33 -14.76 2.44 11.59
C ALA A 33 -14.49 1.05 12.16
N GLN A 34 -13.52 0.32 11.61
CA GLN A 34 -13.08 -0.94 12.15
C GLN A 34 -12.26 -0.65 13.43
N PRO A 35 -12.74 -1.02 14.63
CA PRO A 35 -11.97 -0.80 15.85
C PRO A 35 -10.61 -1.49 15.72
N GLU A 36 -9.57 -0.94 16.37
CA GLU A 36 -8.19 -1.46 16.46
C GLU A 36 -8.08 -2.88 17.09
N LYS A 37 -9.14 -3.68 17.07
CA LYS A 37 -9.12 -5.09 17.38
C LYS A 37 -8.43 -5.84 16.25
N ASP A 38 -7.09 -5.88 16.35
CA ASP A 38 -6.18 -6.91 15.83
C ASP A 38 -5.73 -6.88 14.36
N GLY A 39 -6.05 -5.85 13.57
CA GLY A 39 -5.66 -5.81 12.15
C GLY A 39 -4.53 -4.84 11.83
N VAL A 40 -3.27 -5.25 11.95
CA VAL A 40 -2.19 -4.55 11.24
C VAL A 40 -2.54 -4.56 9.75
N MET A 41 -2.82 -3.39 9.15
CA MET A 41 -3.08 -3.31 7.72
C MET A 41 -1.81 -3.70 6.97
N THR A 42 -1.92 -4.63 6.04
CA THR A 42 -0.82 -5.03 5.16
C THR A 42 -1.13 -4.63 3.72
N GLY A 43 -0.07 -4.33 2.98
CA GLY A 43 -0.14 -4.00 1.57
C GLY A 43 1.05 -4.59 0.83
N GLU A 44 0.84 -4.87 -0.45
CA GLU A 44 1.84 -5.41 -1.36
C GLU A 44 1.70 -4.76 -2.73
N GLY A 45 2.81 -4.55 -3.41
CA GLY A 45 2.84 -4.19 -4.82
C GLY A 45 4.27 -4.08 -5.36
N VAL A 46 4.37 -3.75 -6.64
CA VAL A 46 5.66 -3.57 -7.32
C VAL A 46 6.09 -2.12 -7.20
N LEU A 47 7.28 -1.88 -6.67
CA LEU A 47 7.82 -0.55 -6.44
C LEU A 47 8.17 0.15 -7.75
N GLU A 48 7.67 1.37 -7.92
CA GLU A 48 8.12 2.34 -8.91
C GLU A 48 8.71 3.55 -8.18
N ILE A 49 10.01 3.81 -8.39
CA ILE A 49 10.70 4.97 -7.83
C ILE A 49 10.66 6.12 -8.84
N LEU A 50 10.21 7.30 -8.38
CA LEU A 50 10.14 8.52 -9.18
C LEU A 50 11.41 9.38 -9.03
N GLN A 51 11.52 10.44 -9.84
CA GLN A 51 12.73 11.29 -9.92
C GLN A 51 13.14 11.92 -8.57
N ASP A 52 12.18 12.21 -7.69
CA ASP A 52 12.43 12.78 -6.37
C ASP A 52 12.85 11.73 -5.31
N GLY A 53 13.01 10.46 -5.72
CA GLY A 53 13.52 9.38 -4.89
C GLY A 53 12.51 8.75 -3.93
N PHE A 54 11.26 9.21 -3.91
CA PHE A 54 10.14 8.47 -3.32
C PHE A 54 9.53 7.53 -4.36
N GLY A 55 8.69 6.59 -3.93
CA GLY A 55 8.06 5.65 -4.84
C GLY A 55 6.64 5.27 -4.44
N PHE A 56 6.01 4.52 -5.33
CA PHE A 56 4.69 3.93 -5.13
C PHE A 56 4.73 2.44 -5.38
N LEU A 57 4.04 1.65 -4.55
CA LEU A 57 3.75 0.27 -4.86
C LEU A 57 2.54 0.22 -5.78
N ARG A 58 2.77 -0.20 -7.02
CA ARG A 58 1.75 -0.37 -8.05
C ARG A 58 1.13 -1.77 -7.95
N SER A 59 -0.18 -1.83 -8.13
CA SER A 59 -0.90 -3.10 -8.06
C SER A 59 -0.97 -3.80 -9.41
N PRO A 60 -0.73 -5.12 -9.48
CA PRO A 60 -0.92 -5.92 -10.70
C PRO A 60 -2.38 -5.92 -11.17
N ASN A 61 -3.34 -5.78 -10.24
CA ASN A 61 -4.78 -5.75 -10.55
C ASN A 61 -5.18 -4.53 -11.39
N TYR A 62 -4.34 -3.49 -11.43
CA TYR A 62 -4.54 -2.28 -12.21
C TYR A 62 -3.49 -2.14 -13.33
N ASN A 63 -2.90 -3.26 -13.78
CA ASN A 63 -1.86 -3.31 -14.81
C ASN A 63 -0.66 -2.40 -14.52
N TYR A 64 -0.33 -2.23 -13.23
CA TYR A 64 0.73 -1.34 -12.74
C TYR A 64 0.54 0.15 -13.10
N LEU A 65 -0.67 0.53 -13.53
CA LEU A 65 -1.00 1.93 -13.81
C LEU A 65 -1.21 2.70 -12.50
N PRO A 66 -0.92 4.02 -12.49
CA PRO A 66 -1.20 4.86 -11.34
C PRO A 66 -2.66 4.78 -10.89
N CYS A 67 -2.84 4.42 -9.63
CA CYS A 67 -4.15 4.27 -9.01
C CYS A 67 -4.17 5.00 -7.67
N PRO A 68 -5.30 5.57 -7.21
CA PRO A 68 -5.30 6.21 -5.90
C PRO A 68 -5.28 5.21 -4.72
N ASP A 69 -5.32 3.91 -5.01
CA ASP A 69 -5.07 2.84 -4.03
C ASP A 69 -3.56 2.52 -3.88
N ASP A 70 -2.67 3.21 -4.62
CA ASP A 70 -1.22 2.98 -4.56
C ASP A 70 -0.64 3.32 -3.18
N ILE A 71 0.40 2.58 -2.79
CA ILE A 71 1.04 2.73 -1.48
C ILE A 71 2.32 3.55 -1.63
N TYR A 72 2.35 4.71 -1.01
CA TYR A 72 3.52 5.56 -0.91
C TYR A 72 4.65 4.89 -0.11
N VAL A 73 5.87 4.95 -0.64
CA VAL A 73 7.10 4.50 0.01
C VAL A 73 8.07 5.67 0.11
N SER A 74 8.57 5.95 1.31
CA SER A 74 9.44 7.11 1.53
C SER A 74 10.85 6.89 0.95
N PRO A 75 11.56 7.97 0.58
CA PRO A 75 12.97 7.87 0.18
C PRO A 75 13.85 7.22 1.25
N SER A 76 13.52 7.41 2.54
CA SER A 76 14.25 6.79 3.65
C SER A 76 14.07 5.27 3.70
N GLN A 77 12.88 4.75 3.42
CA GLN A 77 12.62 3.31 3.35
C GLN A 77 13.33 2.69 2.14
N ILE A 78 13.22 3.34 0.98
CA ILE A 78 13.91 2.93 -0.25
C ILE A 78 15.41 2.79 -0.01
N ARG A 79 16.05 3.81 0.58
CA ARG A 79 17.48 3.78 0.90
C ARG A 79 17.83 2.72 1.95
N LYS A 80 17.03 2.61 3.02
CA LYS A 80 17.31 1.67 4.14
C LYS A 80 17.35 0.22 3.69
N PHE A 81 16.48 -0.17 2.75
CA PHE A 81 16.38 -1.54 2.26
C PHE A 81 17.01 -1.72 0.87
N ASN A 82 17.72 -0.70 0.36
CA ASN A 82 18.34 -0.71 -0.97
C ASN A 82 17.36 -1.10 -2.10
N LEU A 83 16.11 -0.64 -1.98
CA LEU A 83 15.04 -0.99 -2.90
C LEU A 83 15.25 -0.34 -4.27
N ARG A 84 14.75 -1.01 -5.31
CA ARG A 84 14.83 -0.57 -6.70
C ARG A 84 13.46 -0.66 -7.37
N THR A 85 13.29 0.11 -8.45
CA THR A 85 12.12 -0.03 -9.31
C THR A 85 12.05 -1.48 -9.82
N GLY A 86 10.90 -2.11 -9.66
CA GLY A 86 10.66 -3.51 -10.00
C GLY A 86 10.64 -4.45 -8.80
N ASP A 87 11.09 -4.03 -7.61
CA ASP A 87 11.01 -4.87 -6.41
C ASP A 87 9.55 -5.05 -5.97
N THR A 88 9.14 -6.29 -5.71
CA THR A 88 7.89 -6.57 -5.02
C THR A 88 8.08 -6.34 -3.53
N VAL A 89 7.35 -5.40 -2.95
CA VAL A 89 7.47 -5.05 -1.54
C VAL A 89 6.15 -5.35 -0.85
N ALA A 90 6.21 -6.08 0.26
CA ALA A 90 5.07 -6.33 1.12
C ALA A 90 5.38 -5.85 2.55
N GLY A 91 4.37 -5.32 3.25
CA GLY A 91 4.59 -4.78 4.57
C GLY A 91 3.35 -4.20 5.22
N GLN A 92 3.55 -3.65 6.41
CA GLN A 92 2.51 -2.94 7.14
C GLN A 92 2.28 -1.57 6.50
N ILE A 93 1.03 -1.20 6.29
CA ILE A 93 0.62 0.09 5.72
C ILE A 93 -0.29 0.84 6.69
N ARG A 94 -0.43 2.14 6.45
CA ARG A 94 -1.38 2.99 7.16
C ARG A 94 -2.21 3.81 6.17
N PRO A 95 -3.44 4.20 6.55
CA PRO A 95 -4.24 5.11 5.75
C PRO A 95 -3.58 6.51 5.69
N PRO A 96 -3.95 7.32 4.68
CA PRO A 96 -3.53 8.71 4.59
C PRO A 96 -3.99 9.50 5.82
N LYS A 97 -3.11 10.37 6.32
CA LYS A 97 -3.43 11.41 7.29
C LYS A 97 -4.05 12.63 6.61
N GLU A 98 -4.49 13.61 7.40
CA GLU A 98 -5.00 14.88 6.88
C GLU A 98 -3.97 15.52 5.93
N GLY A 99 -4.41 15.83 4.71
CA GLY A 99 -3.55 16.36 3.64
C GLY A 99 -2.83 15.32 2.79
N GLU A 100 -2.83 14.03 3.17
CA GLU A 100 -2.29 12.93 2.37
C GLU A 100 -3.37 12.31 1.47
N ARG A 101 -2.97 11.75 0.33
CA ARG A 101 -3.90 11.14 -0.65
C ARG A 101 -3.80 9.62 -0.76
N TYR A 102 -2.67 9.06 -0.33
CA TYR A 102 -2.30 7.66 -0.57
C TYR A 102 -2.11 6.91 0.75
N PHE A 103 -2.27 5.60 0.72
CA PHE A 103 -1.74 4.76 1.79
C PHE A 103 -0.23 4.95 1.88
N ALA A 104 0.35 4.78 3.06
CA ALA A 104 1.79 4.88 3.25
C ALA A 104 2.34 3.61 3.89
N MET A 105 3.50 3.16 3.41
CA MET A 105 4.25 2.07 4.01
C MET A 105 4.70 2.47 5.42
N LEU A 106 4.29 1.71 6.43
CA LEU A 106 4.71 1.87 7.82
C LEU A 106 5.96 1.03 8.11
N MET A 107 5.96 -0.24 7.70
CA MET A 107 7.05 -1.17 7.94
C MET A 107 7.19 -2.16 6.77
N VAL A 108 8.37 -2.21 6.16
CA VAL A 108 8.68 -3.22 5.13
C VAL A 108 8.86 -4.57 5.82
N GLY A 109 8.08 -5.56 5.39
CA GLY A 109 8.12 -6.93 5.93
C GLY A 109 8.87 -7.89 5.00
N GLN A 110 8.69 -7.76 3.68
CA GLN A 110 9.33 -8.61 2.67
C GLN A 110 9.72 -7.79 1.43
N VAL A 111 10.78 -8.24 0.76
CA VAL A 111 11.26 -7.73 -0.53
C VAL A 111 11.48 -8.94 -1.44
N ASN A 112 10.84 -8.94 -2.61
CA ASN A 112 10.85 -10.04 -3.57
C ASN A 112 10.56 -11.41 -2.95
N PHE A 113 9.52 -11.47 -2.09
CA PHE A 113 9.04 -12.66 -1.38
C PHE A 113 10.01 -13.25 -0.34
N GLU A 114 11.08 -12.54 -0.03
CA GLU A 114 12.09 -12.91 0.96
C GLU A 114 12.16 -11.88 2.10
N THR A 115 12.91 -12.20 3.14
CA THR A 115 13.17 -11.22 4.19
C THR A 115 14.05 -10.09 3.64
N PRO A 116 13.91 -8.85 4.16
CA PRO A 116 14.71 -7.73 3.67
C PRO A 116 16.22 -7.88 3.89
N ASP A 117 16.65 -8.78 4.77
CA ASP A 117 18.07 -9.07 5.01
C ASP A 117 18.64 -10.02 3.96
N GLU A 118 17.90 -11.07 3.58
CA GLU A 118 18.28 -11.98 2.48
C GLU A 118 18.34 -11.26 1.12
N SER A 119 17.41 -10.33 0.89
CA SER A 119 17.36 -9.59 -0.37
C SER A 119 18.56 -8.66 -0.62
N LYS A 120 19.35 -8.31 0.42
CA LYS A 120 20.51 -7.40 0.28
C LYS A 120 21.73 -8.09 -0.33
N GLU A 121 21.84 -9.41 -0.22
CA GLU A 121 23.03 -10.16 -0.64
C GLU A 121 22.98 -10.56 -2.13
N LYS A 122 21.94 -10.16 -2.86
CA LYS A 122 21.74 -10.56 -4.25
C LYS A 122 22.70 -9.86 -5.21
N ILE A 123 23.25 -10.64 -6.14
CA ILE A 123 24.03 -10.14 -7.28
C ILE A 123 23.09 -9.38 -8.21
N LEU A 124 23.54 -8.22 -8.69
CA LEU A 124 22.79 -7.44 -9.67
C LEU A 124 22.66 -8.20 -10.98
N PHE A 125 21.52 -8.08 -11.65
CA PHE A 125 21.28 -8.75 -12.93
C PHE A 125 22.35 -8.45 -13.98
N ASP A 126 22.83 -7.20 -14.03
CA ASP A 126 23.90 -6.76 -14.96
C ASP A 126 25.26 -7.46 -14.71
N ASN A 127 25.42 -8.11 -13.55
CA ASN A 127 26.64 -8.79 -13.12
C ASN A 127 26.53 -10.33 -13.15
N LEU A 128 25.49 -10.89 -13.78
CA LEU A 128 25.28 -12.34 -13.94
C LEU A 128 26.03 -12.93 -15.14
#